data_AF-A0A926YSX0-F1
#
_entry.id   AF-A0A926YSX0-F1
#
_cell.length_a   1.000
_cell.length_b   1.000
_cell.length_c   1.000
_cell.angle_alpha   90.00
_cell.angle_beta   90.00
_cell.angle_gamma   90.00
#
_symmetry.space_group_name_H-M   'P 1'
#
loop_
_entity.id
_entity.type
_entity.pdbx_description
1 polymer ?
#
loop_
_entity_poly.entity_id
_entity_poly.type
_entity_poly.pdbx_seq_one_letter_code
_entity_poly.pdbx_strand_id
1 'polypeptide(L)'
;MSRSSALRTYVLSRLLLAPLMVLTIVTLVFLLLRATPGDPVDIVLGARAPESAKAALREQLGLNAPLWLQYLRYIGALLRFDLGTSLTSQGQTVWEIVQTHFPATVELTIFSMIVSVVVGVGIGTFAATRPNSAIDAGGRLFGILTYAVPMYWFGMILQLIFAVQLRWFPLGTRFPLTEAPPVWITGLYTIDSLLTFNLGQFFTSLYYLTLPSLTLGILLSGIFERMVRVNLKQTLRSDYVEAARARGIPERRIVLAHALKNALIPVITVLGLTIASLLGGAILTEVTFSWPGLANRLYEAIEQRDYPVVQGVIVFFAAIVAIASIAIDILNAYVDPRIRY
;
A
#
# COMPACT_ATOMS: atom_id res chain seq x y z
N MET A 1 -6.48 28.80 -23.21
CA MET A 1 -5.72 27.54 -23.31
C MET A 1 -6.68 26.41 -23.63
N SER A 2 -6.37 25.53 -24.60
CA SER A 2 -7.20 24.34 -24.85
C SER A 2 -7.10 23.37 -23.68
N ARG A 3 -8.16 22.60 -23.38
CA ARG A 3 -8.15 21.57 -22.32
C ARG A 3 -6.97 20.59 -22.46
N SER A 4 -6.56 20.28 -23.70
CA SER A 4 -5.40 19.44 -23.98
C SER A 4 -4.07 20.10 -23.58
N SER A 5 -3.94 21.42 -23.77
CA SER A 5 -2.73 22.16 -23.37
C SER A 5 -2.59 22.24 -21.85
N ALA A 6 -3.68 22.49 -21.11
CA ALA A 6 -3.67 22.51 -19.65
C ALA A 6 -3.31 21.13 -19.05
N LEU A 7 -3.90 20.05 -19.59
CA LEU A 7 -3.58 18.69 -19.18
C LEU A 7 -2.11 18.33 -19.47
N ARG A 8 -1.58 18.70 -20.64
CA ARG A 8 -0.16 18.49 -20.97
C ARG A 8 0.77 19.24 -20.02
N THR A 9 0.49 20.51 -19.72
CA THR A 9 1.29 21.31 -18.78
C THR A 9 1.26 20.71 -17.38
N TYR A 10 0.11 20.22 -16.92
CA TYR A 10 -0.04 19.57 -15.63
C TYR A 10 0.71 18.23 -15.54
N VAL A 11 0.59 17.37 -16.56
CA VAL A 11 1.34 16.10 -16.61
C VAL A 11 2.84 16.38 -16.69
N LEU A 12 3.28 17.37 -17.48
CA LEU A 12 4.69 17.76 -17.56
C LEU A 12 5.20 18.31 -16.23
N SER A 13 4.43 19.15 -15.53
CA SER A 13 4.84 19.65 -14.22
C SER A 13 4.96 18.53 -13.20
N ARG A 14 4.06 17.53 -13.22
CA ARG A 14 4.18 16.35 -12.36
C ARG A 14 5.35 15.45 -12.71
N LEU A 15 5.62 15.22 -13.99
CA LEU A 15 6.79 14.45 -14.43
C LEU A 15 8.10 15.14 -14.03
N LEU A 16 8.15 16.48 -14.04
CA LEU A 16 9.32 17.23 -13.58
C LEU A 16 9.47 17.23 -12.05
N LEU A 17 8.37 17.21 -11.31
CA LEU A 17 8.38 17.18 -9.84
C LEU A 17 8.64 15.79 -9.26
N ALA A 18 8.34 14.71 -9.99
CA ALA A 18 8.54 13.34 -9.51
C ALA A 18 10.02 13.01 -9.20
N PRO A 19 11.01 13.32 -10.05
CA PRO A 19 12.42 13.16 -9.72
C PRO A 19 12.83 13.95 -8.48
N LEU A 20 12.31 15.17 -8.30
CA LEU A 20 12.60 15.98 -7.12
C LEU A 20 12.06 15.30 -5.85
N MET A 21 10.83 14.79 -5.88
CA MET A 21 10.23 14.06 -4.76
C MET A 21 11.03 12.80 -4.40
N VAL A 22 11.41 12.00 -5.40
CA VAL A 22 12.26 10.82 -5.19
C VAL A 22 13.61 11.24 -4.62
N LEU A 23 14.25 12.27 -5.17
CA LEU A 23 15.52 12.79 -4.68
C LEU A 23 15.42 13.28 -3.23
N THR A 24 14.33 13.96 -2.85
CA THR A 24 14.08 14.36 -1.47
C THR A 24 14.04 13.16 -0.53
N ILE A 25 13.28 12.12 -0.88
CA ILE A 25 13.17 10.89 -0.08
C ILE A 25 14.53 10.20 0.02
N VAL A 26 15.21 10.01 -1.12
CA VAL A 26 16.52 9.38 -1.23
C VAL A 26 17.57 10.09 -0.38
N THR A 27 17.58 11.42 -0.41
CA THR A 27 18.49 12.26 0.39
C THR A 27 18.17 12.15 1.87
N LEU A 28 16.90 12.23 2.24
CA LEU A 28 16.47 12.14 3.62
C LEU A 28 16.86 10.77 4.22
N VAL A 29 16.54 9.68 3.52
CA VAL A 29 16.87 8.31 3.97
C VAL A 29 18.38 8.12 4.10
N PHE A 30 19.15 8.60 3.11
CA PHE A 30 20.61 8.55 3.17
C PHE A 30 21.13 9.23 4.45
N LEU A 31 20.69 10.47 4.72
CA LEU A 31 21.13 11.22 5.89
C LEU A 31 20.67 10.57 7.21
N LEU A 32 19.41 10.13 7.29
CA LEU A 32 18.86 9.51 8.49
C LEU A 32 19.61 8.24 8.87
N LEU A 33 19.93 7.38 7.89
CA LEU A 33 20.69 6.16 8.16
C LEU A 33 22.08 6.45 8.71
N ARG A 34 22.80 7.44 8.13
CA ARG A 34 24.15 7.81 8.61
C ARG A 34 24.13 8.61 9.92
N ALA A 35 22.99 9.23 10.26
CA ALA A 35 22.81 9.92 11.55
C ALA A 35 22.42 8.96 12.69
N THR A 36 21.89 7.78 12.36
CA THR A 36 21.43 6.80 13.35
C THR A 36 22.65 6.16 14.04
N PRO A 37 22.69 6.11 15.38
CA PRO A 37 23.84 5.58 16.11
C PRO A 37 23.98 4.07 15.90
N GLY A 38 25.19 3.60 15.58
CA GLY A 38 25.60 2.19 15.45
C GLY A 38 26.00 1.80 14.02
N ASP A 39 27.01 0.93 13.89
CA ASP A 39 27.71 0.67 12.63
C ASP A 39 27.16 -0.57 11.90
N PRO A 40 26.83 -0.50 10.59
CA PRO A 40 26.45 -1.69 9.80
C PRO A 40 27.53 -2.79 9.80
N VAL A 41 28.81 -2.43 9.94
CA VAL A 41 29.92 -3.40 10.01
C VAL A 41 29.85 -4.27 11.27
N ASP A 42 29.35 -3.72 12.38
CA ASP A 42 29.18 -4.49 13.63
C ASP A 42 28.07 -5.54 13.52
N ILE A 43 27.10 -5.36 12.62
CA ILE A 43 26.07 -6.37 12.36
C ILE A 43 26.61 -7.52 11.50
N VAL A 44 27.43 -7.21 10.50
CA VAL A 44 27.98 -8.23 9.58
C VAL A 44 29.05 -9.09 10.26
N LEU A 45 30.01 -8.47 10.95
CA LEU A 45 31.13 -9.20 11.58
C LEU A 45 30.85 -9.57 13.05
N GLY A 46 29.83 -8.97 13.65
CA GLY A 46 29.56 -9.07 15.08
C GLY A 46 30.36 -8.06 15.89
N ALA A 47 29.78 -7.58 16.99
CA ALA A 47 30.38 -6.55 17.85
C ALA A 47 31.77 -6.93 18.41
N ARG A 48 32.06 -8.24 18.52
CA ARG A 48 33.32 -8.79 19.05
C ARG A 48 34.40 -9.07 17.98
N ALA A 49 34.14 -8.77 16.72
CA ALA A 49 35.13 -8.99 15.66
C ALA A 49 36.39 -8.15 15.88
N PRO A 50 37.57 -8.63 15.41
CA PRO A 50 38.80 -7.85 15.47
C PRO A 50 38.62 -6.49 14.77
N GLU A 51 39.10 -5.42 15.41
CA GLU A 51 38.96 -4.06 14.86
C GLU A 51 39.65 -3.89 13.49
N SER A 52 40.70 -4.67 13.20
CA SER A 52 41.33 -4.72 11.88
C SER A 52 40.40 -5.24 10.79
N ALA A 53 39.60 -6.28 11.08
CA ALA A 53 38.61 -6.82 10.15
C ALA A 53 37.46 -5.82 9.93
N LYS A 54 37.03 -5.13 11.00
CA LYS A 54 36.01 -4.08 10.89
C LYS A 54 36.50 -2.90 10.05
N ALA A 55 37.73 -2.43 10.27
CA ALA A 55 38.32 -1.35 9.47
C ALA A 55 38.43 -1.72 7.98
N ALA A 56 38.85 -2.95 7.68
CA ALA A 56 38.91 -3.44 6.31
C ALA A 56 37.53 -3.47 5.64
N LEU A 57 36.49 -3.93 6.35
CA LEU A 57 35.12 -3.94 5.81
C LEU A 57 34.55 -2.53 5.63
N ARG A 58 34.83 -1.59 6.55
CA ARG A 58 34.45 -0.17 6.40
C ARG A 58 35.05 0.46 5.16
N GLU A 59 36.30 0.12 4.85
CA GLU A 59 36.99 0.60 3.66
C GLU A 59 36.37 0.01 2.38
N GLN A 60 36.11 -1.30 2.35
CA GLN A 60 35.45 -1.98 1.23
C GLN A 60 34.04 -1.42 0.94
N LEU A 61 33.27 -1.12 1.99
CA LEU A 61 31.94 -0.52 1.88
C LEU A 61 31.99 1.00 1.59
N GLY A 62 33.18 1.61 1.57
CA GLY A 62 33.36 3.04 1.33
C GLY A 62 32.81 3.94 2.45
N LEU A 63 32.61 3.39 3.65
CA LEU A 63 32.04 4.11 4.80
C LEU A 63 33.02 5.14 5.40
N ASN A 64 34.33 4.97 5.13
CA ASN A 64 35.37 5.91 5.56
C ASN A 64 35.42 7.19 4.70
N ALA A 65 34.75 7.21 3.54
CA ALA A 65 34.74 8.38 2.68
C ALA A 65 33.90 9.52 3.28
N PRO A 66 34.19 10.79 2.96
CA PRO A 66 33.33 11.91 3.34
C PRO A 66 31.87 11.70 2.88
N LEU A 67 30.90 12.13 3.69
CA LEU A 67 29.46 11.90 3.44
C LEU A 67 29.00 12.36 2.05
N TRP A 68 29.51 13.48 1.57
CA TRP A 68 29.17 14.00 0.23
C TRP A 68 29.62 13.03 -0.88
N LEU A 69 30.77 12.38 -0.73
CA LEU A 69 31.28 11.42 -1.71
C LEU A 69 30.49 10.11 -1.67
N GLN A 70 30.13 9.64 -0.46
CA GLN A 70 29.22 8.51 -0.30
C GLN A 70 27.87 8.79 -0.98
N TYR A 71 27.33 10.00 -0.80
CA TYR A 71 26.07 10.41 -1.42
C TYR A 71 26.18 10.47 -2.95
N LEU A 72 27.24 11.04 -3.51
CA LEU A 72 27.44 11.08 -4.97
C LEU A 72 27.57 9.68 -5.58
N ARG A 73 28.26 8.75 -4.90
CA ARG A 73 28.34 7.34 -5.33
C ARG A 73 26.96 6.67 -5.29
N TYR A 74 26.21 6.90 -4.23
CA TYR A 74 24.85 6.39 -4.08
C TYR A 74 23.91 6.90 -5.17
N ILE A 75 23.87 8.21 -5.42
CA ILE A 75 23.09 8.78 -6.54
C ILE A 75 23.56 8.24 -7.88
N GLY A 76 24.88 8.11 -8.09
CA GLY A 76 25.44 7.53 -9.31
C GLY A 76 25.02 6.08 -9.54
N ALA A 77 24.90 5.26 -8.49
CA ALA A 77 24.38 3.90 -8.55
C ALA A 77 22.88 3.89 -8.91
N LEU A 78 22.09 4.74 -8.25
CA LEU A 78 20.64 4.86 -8.54
C LEU A 78 20.35 5.28 -9.99
N LEU A 79 21.15 6.18 -10.56
CA LEU A 79 21.03 6.58 -11.97
C LEU A 79 21.33 5.44 -12.95
N ARG A 80 22.04 4.40 -12.51
CA ARG A 80 22.30 3.16 -13.26
C ARG A 80 21.30 2.05 -12.93
N PHE A 81 20.25 2.36 -12.17
CA PHE A 81 19.28 1.40 -11.64
C PHE A 81 19.91 0.33 -10.73
N ASP A 82 21.04 0.64 -10.10
CA ASP A 82 21.66 -0.20 -9.09
C ASP A 82 21.16 0.23 -7.70
N LEU A 83 20.34 -0.63 -7.09
CA LEU A 83 19.79 -0.44 -5.75
C LEU A 83 20.74 -0.97 -4.65
N GLY A 84 21.85 -1.59 -5.02
CA GLY A 84 22.83 -2.18 -4.13
C GLY A 84 22.55 -3.65 -3.79
N THR A 85 23.37 -4.17 -2.88
CA THR A 85 23.36 -5.56 -2.43
C THR A 85 23.23 -5.61 -0.91
N SER A 86 22.42 -6.54 -0.42
CA SER A 86 22.19 -6.75 1.00
C SER A 86 23.46 -7.19 1.73
N LEU A 87 23.67 -6.60 2.91
CA LEU A 87 24.76 -6.95 3.80
C LEU A 87 24.43 -8.18 4.66
N THR A 88 23.15 -8.45 4.91
CA THR A 88 22.71 -9.55 5.79
C THR A 88 22.12 -10.74 5.04
N SER A 89 21.68 -10.56 3.80
CA SER A 89 21.07 -11.60 2.96
C SER A 89 22.09 -12.25 2.01
N GLN A 90 23.31 -12.52 2.50
CA GLN A 90 24.35 -13.23 1.74
C GLN A 90 24.71 -12.57 0.38
N GLY A 91 24.62 -11.24 0.28
CA GLY A 91 24.94 -10.51 -0.95
C GLY A 91 23.85 -10.51 -2.02
N GLN A 92 22.63 -10.97 -1.70
CA GLN A 92 21.48 -10.84 -2.60
C GLN A 92 21.28 -9.39 -3.05
N THR A 93 20.93 -9.21 -4.32
CA THR A 93 20.66 -7.87 -4.84
C THR A 93 19.34 -7.35 -4.29
N VAL A 94 19.23 -6.02 -4.11
CA VAL A 94 17.94 -5.45 -3.65
C VAL A 94 16.84 -5.69 -4.69
N TRP A 95 17.16 -5.83 -5.97
CA TRP A 95 16.20 -6.21 -7.00
C TRP A 95 15.61 -7.61 -6.77
N GLU A 96 16.43 -8.59 -6.41
CA GLU A 96 15.95 -9.95 -6.07
C GLU A 96 15.00 -9.91 -4.87
N ILE A 97 15.35 -9.14 -3.83
CA ILE A 97 14.50 -8.94 -2.65
C ILE A 97 13.16 -8.32 -3.06
N VAL A 98 13.20 -7.24 -3.86
CA VAL A 98 12.00 -6.58 -4.37
C VAL A 98 11.13 -7.56 -5.17
N GLN A 99 11.70 -8.28 -6.13
CA GLN A 99 10.97 -9.24 -6.96
C GLN A 99 10.33 -10.36 -6.13
N THR A 100 11.01 -10.82 -5.08
CA THR A 100 10.53 -11.90 -4.22
C THR A 100 9.39 -11.46 -3.30
N HIS A 101 9.44 -10.23 -2.79
CA HIS A 101 8.54 -9.78 -1.71
C HIS A 101 7.45 -8.82 -2.16
N PHE A 102 7.68 -8.02 -3.20
CA PHE A 102 6.70 -7.06 -3.69
C PHE A 102 5.38 -7.71 -4.15
N PRO A 103 5.36 -8.87 -4.84
CA PRO A 103 4.10 -9.53 -5.21
C PRO A 103 3.20 -9.82 -4.00
N ALA A 104 3.77 -10.18 -2.84
CA ALA A 104 2.98 -10.39 -1.63
C ALA A 104 2.30 -9.08 -1.16
N THR A 105 3.01 -7.95 -1.20
CA THR A 105 2.43 -6.62 -0.88
C THR A 105 1.32 -6.25 -1.86
N VAL A 106 1.49 -6.52 -3.16
CA VAL A 106 0.48 -6.27 -4.20
C VAL A 106 -0.78 -7.09 -3.93
N GLU A 107 -0.63 -8.39 -3.66
CA GLU A 107 -1.74 -9.30 -3.38
C GLU A 107 -2.53 -8.85 -2.15
N LEU A 108 -1.85 -8.52 -1.05
CA LEU A 108 -2.49 -7.97 0.15
C LEU A 108 -3.23 -6.67 -0.16
N THR A 109 -2.61 -5.76 -0.90
CA THR A 109 -3.19 -4.47 -1.28
C THR A 109 -4.49 -4.65 -2.06
N ILE A 110 -4.49 -5.49 -3.10
CA ILE A 110 -5.65 -5.71 -3.96
C ILE A 110 -6.82 -6.28 -3.15
N PHE A 111 -6.60 -7.35 -2.38
CA PHE A 111 -7.66 -8.00 -1.64
C PHE A 111 -8.19 -7.12 -0.50
N SER A 112 -7.33 -6.42 0.23
CA SER A 112 -7.75 -5.43 1.22
C SER A 112 -8.57 -4.31 0.60
N MET A 113 -8.17 -3.84 -0.58
CA MET A 113 -8.90 -2.78 -1.26
C MET A 113 -10.29 -3.26 -1.73
N ILE A 114 -10.41 -4.49 -2.23
CA ILE A 114 -11.70 -5.09 -2.57
C ILE A 114 -12.63 -5.10 -1.34
N VAL A 115 -12.14 -5.61 -0.21
CA VAL A 115 -12.90 -5.62 1.05
C VAL A 115 -13.28 -4.18 1.45
N SER A 116 -12.32 -3.27 1.38
CA SER A 116 -12.50 -1.87 1.77
C SER A 116 -13.60 -1.16 0.97
N VAL A 117 -13.61 -1.34 -0.36
CA VAL A 117 -14.62 -0.77 -1.24
C VAL A 117 -15.97 -1.42 -1.02
N VAL A 118 -16.03 -2.75 -0.98
CA VAL A 118 -17.30 -3.47 -0.82
C VAL A 118 -17.98 -3.08 0.50
N VAL A 119 -17.22 -3.10 1.60
CA VAL A 119 -17.73 -2.76 2.93
C VAL A 119 -18.03 -1.26 3.02
N GLY A 120 -17.08 -0.41 2.63
CA GLY A 120 -17.20 1.04 2.78
C GLY A 120 -18.30 1.62 1.90
N VAL A 121 -18.33 1.28 0.61
CA VAL A 121 -19.40 1.73 -0.30
C VAL A 121 -20.75 1.15 0.11
N GLY A 122 -20.79 -0.11 0.53
CA GLY A 122 -22.01 -0.75 1.03
C GLY A 122 -22.60 0.01 2.22
N ILE A 123 -21.84 0.10 3.32
CA ILE A 123 -22.29 0.77 4.55
C ILE A 123 -22.61 2.24 4.29
N GLY A 124 -21.75 2.95 3.55
CA GLY A 124 -21.97 4.37 3.23
C GLY A 124 -23.22 4.61 2.40
N THR A 125 -23.54 3.71 1.45
CA THR A 125 -24.76 3.78 0.66
C THR A 125 -25.99 3.55 1.53
N PHE A 126 -26.01 2.48 2.35
CA PHE A 126 -27.15 2.19 3.22
C PHE A 126 -27.39 3.32 4.23
N ALA A 127 -26.33 3.85 4.85
CA ALA A 127 -26.41 4.96 5.80
C ALA A 127 -26.91 6.27 5.17
N ALA A 128 -26.53 6.57 3.91
CA ALA A 128 -26.99 7.78 3.22
C ALA A 128 -28.46 7.75 2.83
N THR A 129 -29.02 6.58 2.51
CA THR A 129 -30.43 6.46 2.07
C THR A 129 -31.46 6.74 3.17
N ARG A 130 -31.05 6.68 4.45
CA ARG A 130 -31.94 6.87 5.61
C ARG A 130 -31.33 7.86 6.60
N PRO A 131 -31.25 9.16 6.25
CA PRO A 131 -30.62 10.16 7.10
C PRO A 131 -31.34 10.27 8.45
N ASN A 132 -30.57 10.50 9.52
CA ASN A 132 -31.07 10.60 10.90
C ASN A 132 -31.75 9.34 11.46
N SER A 133 -31.55 8.19 10.81
CA SER A 133 -32.02 6.89 11.32
C SER A 133 -30.93 6.16 12.11
N ALA A 134 -31.31 5.04 12.76
CA ALA A 134 -30.35 4.14 13.39
C ALA A 134 -29.29 3.59 12.42
N ILE A 135 -29.61 3.49 11.13
CA ILE A 135 -28.68 3.01 10.09
C ILE A 135 -27.63 4.10 9.78
N ASP A 136 -28.02 5.37 9.71
CA ASP A 136 -27.07 6.50 9.60
C ASP A 136 -26.20 6.60 10.87
N ALA A 137 -26.79 6.43 12.05
CA ALA A 137 -26.05 6.40 13.30
C ALA A 137 -25.05 5.23 13.36
N GLY A 138 -25.44 4.04 12.94
CA GLY A 138 -24.58 2.86 12.85
C GLY A 138 -23.44 3.04 11.85
N GLY A 139 -23.72 3.59 10.66
CA GLY A 139 -22.68 3.93 9.67
C GLY A 139 -21.67 4.95 10.20
N ARG A 140 -22.14 6.01 10.89
CA ARG A 140 -21.26 6.97 11.58
C ARG A 140 -20.37 6.31 12.62
N LEU A 141 -20.96 5.46 13.47
CA LEU A 141 -20.22 4.78 14.51
C LEU A 141 -19.17 3.85 13.91
N PHE A 142 -19.52 3.11 12.85
CA PHE A 142 -18.59 2.28 12.10
C PHE A 142 -17.40 3.09 11.55
N GLY A 143 -17.66 4.22 10.91
CA GLY A 143 -16.61 5.11 10.39
C GLY A 143 -15.72 5.68 11.51
N ILE A 144 -16.28 5.99 12.69
CA ILE A 144 -15.52 6.44 13.85
C ILE A 144 -14.64 5.31 14.41
N LEU A 145 -15.20 4.12 14.58
CA LEU A 145 -14.49 2.97 15.14
C LEU A 145 -13.31 2.55 14.23
N THR A 146 -13.56 2.41 12.93
CA THR A 146 -12.50 2.03 11.96
C THR A 146 -11.37 3.06 11.89
N TYR A 147 -11.65 4.34 12.12
CA TYR A 147 -10.62 5.39 12.18
C TYR A 147 -9.88 5.43 13.52
N ALA A 148 -10.57 5.17 14.64
CA ALA A 148 -10.01 5.29 15.98
C ALA A 148 -9.18 4.08 16.41
N VAL A 149 -9.47 2.90 15.86
CA VAL A 149 -8.83 1.66 16.27
C VAL A 149 -7.43 1.52 15.63
N PRO A 150 -6.36 1.33 16.42
CA PRO A 150 -5.03 1.08 15.89
C PRO A 150 -4.96 -0.23 15.11
N MET A 151 -4.32 -0.20 13.94
CA MET A 151 -4.27 -1.34 13.01
C MET A 151 -3.61 -2.59 13.62
N TYR A 152 -2.45 -2.43 14.25
CA TYR A 152 -1.74 -3.54 14.87
C TYR A 152 -2.56 -4.18 15.99
N TRP A 153 -3.22 -3.36 16.81
CA TRP A 153 -4.08 -3.85 17.90
C TRP A 153 -5.27 -4.63 17.36
N PHE A 154 -5.96 -4.10 16.34
CA PHE A 154 -7.08 -4.79 15.71
C PHE A 154 -6.65 -6.11 15.10
N GLY A 155 -5.53 -6.12 14.37
CA GLY A 155 -4.96 -7.33 13.78
C GLY A 155 -4.63 -8.39 14.84
N MET A 156 -3.97 -8.01 15.93
CA MET A 156 -3.65 -8.92 17.04
C MET A 156 -4.91 -9.49 17.70
N ILE A 157 -5.96 -8.69 17.92
CA ILE A 157 -7.24 -9.18 18.47
C ILE A 157 -7.91 -10.16 17.51
N LEU A 158 -7.92 -9.86 16.20
CA LEU A 158 -8.48 -10.77 15.20
C LEU A 158 -7.68 -12.07 15.09
N GLN A 159 -6.34 -12.03 15.18
CA GLN A 159 -5.52 -13.23 15.27
C GLN A 159 -5.84 -14.04 16.53
N LEU A 160 -5.96 -13.39 17.69
CA LEU A 160 -6.27 -14.07 18.95
C LEU A 160 -7.63 -14.78 18.88
N ILE A 161 -8.66 -14.11 18.37
CA ILE A 161 -10.01 -14.67 18.29
C ILE A 161 -10.08 -15.72 17.19
N PHE A 162 -9.77 -15.35 15.94
CA PHE A 162 -10.07 -16.19 14.79
C PHE A 162 -9.00 -17.22 14.47
N ALA A 163 -7.73 -16.97 14.79
CA ALA A 163 -6.65 -17.91 14.51
C ALA A 163 -6.25 -18.74 15.73
N VAL A 164 -6.19 -18.15 16.94
CA VAL A 164 -5.81 -18.89 18.15
C VAL A 164 -6.99 -19.60 18.82
N GLN A 165 -8.06 -18.86 19.17
CA GLN A 165 -9.18 -19.42 19.93
C GLN A 165 -10.08 -20.28 19.04
N LEU A 166 -10.59 -19.70 17.95
CA LEU A 166 -11.54 -20.37 17.05
C LEU A 166 -10.86 -21.28 16.02
N ARG A 167 -9.58 -21.04 15.71
CA ARG A 167 -8.81 -21.79 14.70
C ARG A 167 -9.46 -21.81 13.31
N TRP A 168 -10.17 -20.74 12.97
CA TRP A 168 -10.82 -20.55 11.66
C TRP A 168 -9.85 -20.10 10.57
N PHE A 169 -8.73 -19.50 10.93
CA PHE A 169 -7.72 -18.99 10.00
C PHE A 169 -6.31 -19.33 10.50
N PRO A 170 -5.31 -19.35 9.60
CA PRO A 170 -3.94 -19.65 9.99
C PRO A 170 -3.30 -18.49 10.74
N LEU A 171 -2.29 -18.82 11.56
CA LEU A 171 -1.46 -17.84 12.24
C LEU A 171 -0.29 -17.44 11.34
N GLY A 172 -0.44 -16.29 10.68
CA GLY A 172 0.60 -15.69 9.85
C GLY A 172 1.05 -16.54 8.67
N THR A 173 2.15 -16.13 8.04
CA THR A 173 2.68 -16.66 6.76
C THR A 173 1.75 -16.42 5.56
N ARG A 174 2.26 -16.71 4.35
CA ARG A 174 1.52 -16.56 3.08
C ARG A 174 0.91 -17.85 2.56
N PHE A 175 1.41 -19.00 3.03
CA PHE A 175 1.04 -20.33 2.55
C PHE A 175 1.48 -21.39 3.60
N PRO A 176 0.87 -22.58 3.67
CA PRO A 176 1.29 -23.62 4.60
C PRO A 176 2.77 -23.97 4.48
N LEU A 177 3.48 -24.07 5.60
CA LEU A 177 4.89 -24.50 5.63
C LEU A 177 5.09 -25.97 5.30
N THR A 178 4.01 -26.77 5.36
CA THR A 178 4.01 -28.21 5.08
C THR A 178 3.85 -28.55 3.60
N GLU A 179 3.52 -27.56 2.76
CA GLU A 179 3.24 -27.75 1.34
C GLU A 179 4.14 -26.85 0.50
N ALA A 180 4.45 -27.29 -0.72
CA ALA A 180 5.16 -26.45 -1.66
C ALA A 180 4.23 -25.32 -2.15
N PRO A 181 4.69 -24.05 -2.16
CA PRO A 181 3.91 -22.95 -2.67
C PRO A 181 3.64 -23.10 -4.18
N PRO A 182 2.69 -22.32 -4.75
CA PRO A 182 2.45 -22.29 -6.18
C PRO A 182 3.72 -22.01 -6.99
N VAL A 183 3.77 -22.53 -8.21
CA VAL A 183 4.90 -22.32 -9.12
C VAL A 183 5.07 -20.82 -9.40
N TRP A 184 6.29 -20.32 -9.25
CA TRP A 184 6.59 -18.91 -9.43
C TRP A 184 6.48 -18.50 -10.91
N ILE A 185 5.43 -17.75 -11.27
CA ILE A 185 5.28 -17.14 -12.61
C ILE A 185 5.22 -15.62 -12.46
N THR A 186 4.29 -15.12 -11.66
CA THR A 186 4.12 -13.70 -11.35
C THR A 186 4.55 -13.38 -9.92
N GLY A 187 4.66 -14.39 -9.05
CA GLY A 187 4.87 -14.25 -7.62
C GLY A 187 3.59 -13.96 -6.83
N LEU A 188 2.44 -13.78 -7.51
CA LEU A 188 1.12 -13.66 -6.89
C LEU A 188 0.53 -15.07 -6.73
N TYR A 189 0.45 -15.59 -5.50
CA TYR A 189 0.07 -16.99 -5.28
C TYR A 189 -1.35 -17.29 -5.78
N THR A 190 -2.29 -16.35 -5.64
CA THR A 190 -3.64 -16.48 -6.19
C THR A 190 -3.65 -16.56 -7.71
N ILE A 191 -2.89 -15.72 -8.42
CA ILE A 191 -2.84 -15.72 -9.89
C ILE A 191 -2.06 -16.94 -10.40
N ASP A 192 -0.91 -17.23 -9.80
CA ASP A 192 -0.05 -18.36 -10.19
C ASP A 192 -0.76 -19.70 -10.00
N SER A 193 -1.58 -19.84 -8.95
CA SER A 193 -2.44 -21.02 -8.76
C SER A 193 -3.50 -21.16 -9.87
N LEU A 194 -4.08 -20.05 -10.35
CA LEU A 194 -5.04 -20.07 -11.45
C LEU A 194 -4.36 -20.37 -12.80
N LEU A 195 -3.18 -19.80 -13.04
CA LEU A 195 -2.39 -20.02 -14.26
C LEU A 195 -1.90 -21.47 -14.37
N THR A 196 -1.64 -22.12 -13.24
CA THR A 196 -1.29 -23.55 -13.18
C THR A 196 -2.51 -24.47 -13.09
N PHE A 197 -3.73 -23.92 -13.17
CA PHE A 197 -5.00 -24.64 -13.03
C PHE A 197 -5.14 -25.43 -11.71
N ASN A 198 -4.40 -25.04 -10.67
CA ASN A 198 -4.46 -25.66 -9.35
C ASN A 198 -5.45 -24.91 -8.43
N LEU A 199 -6.72 -25.30 -8.49
CA LEU A 199 -7.78 -24.71 -7.67
C LEU A 199 -7.56 -24.95 -6.16
N GLY A 200 -6.91 -26.04 -5.77
CA GLY A 200 -6.60 -26.33 -4.37
C GLY A 200 -5.67 -25.25 -3.80
N GLN A 201 -4.55 -25.01 -4.47
CA GLN A 201 -3.59 -23.96 -4.09
C GLN A 201 -4.21 -22.56 -4.14
N PHE A 202 -5.14 -22.31 -5.05
CA PHE A 202 -5.86 -21.03 -5.11
C PHE A 202 -6.68 -20.78 -3.85
N PHE A 203 -7.49 -21.75 -3.43
CA PHE A 203 -8.28 -21.62 -2.20
C PHE A 203 -7.42 -21.58 -0.95
N THR A 204 -6.31 -22.34 -0.90
CA THR A 204 -5.33 -22.23 0.19
C THR A 204 -4.71 -20.84 0.26
N SER A 205 -4.30 -20.26 -0.88
CA SER A 205 -3.74 -18.90 -0.92
C SER A 205 -4.75 -17.87 -0.43
N LEU A 206 -6.02 -17.97 -0.87
CA LEU A 206 -7.12 -17.14 -0.39
C LEU A 206 -7.33 -17.28 1.12
N TYR A 207 -7.30 -18.50 1.64
CA TYR A 207 -7.51 -18.79 3.06
C TYR A 207 -6.47 -18.11 3.95
N TYR A 208 -5.18 -18.16 3.57
CA TYR A 208 -4.10 -17.47 4.29
C TYR A 208 -4.16 -15.95 4.13
N LEU A 209 -4.65 -15.46 3.00
CA LEU A 209 -4.81 -14.04 2.73
C LEU A 209 -6.05 -13.43 3.40
N THR A 210 -7.05 -14.24 3.76
CA THR A 210 -8.37 -13.75 4.19
C THR A 210 -8.27 -12.88 5.45
N LEU A 211 -7.64 -13.36 6.50
CA LEU A 211 -7.55 -12.60 7.76
C LEU A 211 -6.75 -11.27 7.65
N PRO A 212 -5.53 -11.24 7.09
CA PRO A 212 -4.80 -9.98 6.92
C PRO A 212 -5.56 -9.02 5.98
N SER A 213 -6.12 -9.54 4.88
CA SER A 213 -6.83 -8.69 3.92
C SER A 213 -8.12 -8.09 4.48
N LEU A 214 -8.90 -8.88 5.25
CA LEU A 214 -10.09 -8.41 5.96
C LEU A 214 -9.74 -7.36 7.01
N THR A 215 -8.68 -7.59 7.79
CA THR A 215 -8.24 -6.66 8.85
C THR A 215 -7.93 -5.29 8.27
N LEU A 216 -7.04 -5.25 7.27
CA LEU A 216 -6.64 -4.00 6.61
C LEU A 216 -7.81 -3.39 5.83
N GLY A 217 -8.60 -4.21 5.13
CA GLY A 217 -9.74 -3.75 4.34
C GLY A 217 -10.86 -3.13 5.17
N ILE A 218 -11.22 -3.74 6.31
CA ILE A 218 -12.24 -3.22 7.23
C ILE A 218 -11.82 -1.87 7.79
N LEU A 219 -10.58 -1.72 8.25
CA LEU A 219 -10.11 -0.44 8.77
C LEU A 219 -10.09 0.66 7.70
N LEU A 220 -9.61 0.32 6.49
CA LEU A 220 -9.64 1.26 5.37
C LEU A 220 -11.06 1.61 4.93
N SER A 221 -12.03 0.71 5.11
CA SER A 221 -13.41 0.93 4.63
C SER A 221 -14.09 2.16 5.24
N GLY A 222 -13.65 2.61 6.42
CA GLY A 222 -14.18 3.80 7.08
C GLY A 222 -14.05 5.09 6.28
N ILE A 223 -12.93 5.28 5.54
CA ILE A 223 -12.76 6.46 4.69
C ILE A 223 -13.75 6.44 3.52
N PHE A 224 -14.00 5.26 2.95
CA PHE A 224 -14.92 5.07 1.83
C PHE A 224 -16.37 5.17 2.27
N GLU A 225 -16.73 4.61 3.44
CA GLU A 225 -18.04 4.81 4.07
C GLU A 225 -18.33 6.30 4.20
N ARG A 226 -17.44 7.05 4.83
CA ARG A 226 -17.64 8.47 5.09
C ARG A 226 -17.78 9.25 3.79
N MET A 227 -16.90 8.99 2.82
CA MET A 227 -16.91 9.67 1.54
C MET A 227 -18.20 9.39 0.76
N VAL A 228 -18.59 8.13 0.61
CA VAL A 228 -19.84 7.74 -0.06
C VAL A 228 -21.04 8.33 0.67
N ARG A 229 -21.09 8.22 1.99
CA ARG A 229 -22.23 8.69 2.78
C ARG A 229 -22.47 10.18 2.62
N VAL A 230 -21.40 10.98 2.72
CA VAL A 230 -21.49 12.45 2.60
C VAL A 230 -21.87 12.85 1.18
N ASN A 231 -21.18 12.32 0.17
CA ASN A 231 -21.43 12.67 -1.23
C ASN A 231 -22.81 12.21 -1.70
N LEU A 232 -23.25 11.01 -1.32
CA LEU A 232 -24.55 10.49 -1.68
C LEU A 232 -25.68 11.28 -1.01
N LYS A 233 -25.53 11.63 0.27
CA LYS A 233 -26.52 12.47 0.99
C LYS A 233 -26.66 13.85 0.34
N GLN A 234 -25.56 14.45 -0.11
CA GLN A 234 -25.60 15.71 -0.86
C GLN A 234 -26.25 15.52 -2.24
N THR A 235 -25.88 14.45 -2.94
CA THR A 235 -26.39 14.16 -4.29
C THR A 235 -27.89 13.88 -4.30
N LEU A 236 -28.43 13.18 -3.30
CA LEU A 236 -29.86 12.91 -3.15
C LEU A 236 -30.71 14.17 -2.91
N ARG A 237 -30.08 15.31 -2.58
CA ARG A 237 -30.74 16.62 -2.38
C ARG A 237 -30.64 17.55 -3.58
N SER A 238 -30.20 17.04 -4.73
CA SER A 238 -30.03 17.84 -5.93
C SER A 238 -31.30 17.90 -6.79
N ASP A 239 -31.47 19.00 -7.52
CA ASP A 239 -32.65 19.27 -8.36
C ASP A 239 -32.93 18.16 -9.39
N TYR A 240 -31.88 17.55 -9.94
CA TYR A 240 -32.05 16.46 -10.92
C TYR A 240 -32.62 15.18 -10.29
N VAL A 241 -32.35 14.95 -8.99
CA VAL A 241 -32.94 13.84 -8.23
C VAL A 241 -34.40 14.13 -7.91
N GLU A 242 -34.74 15.38 -7.56
CA GLU A 242 -36.14 15.78 -7.38
C GLU A 242 -36.94 15.66 -8.67
N ALA A 243 -36.38 16.08 -9.81
CA ALA A 243 -36.99 15.91 -11.11
C ALA A 243 -37.18 14.42 -11.48
N ALA A 244 -36.22 13.55 -11.14
CA ALA A 244 -36.35 12.11 -11.32
C ALA A 244 -37.49 11.51 -10.48
N ARG A 245 -37.64 11.99 -9.22
CA ARG A 245 -38.72 11.57 -8.32
C ARG A 245 -40.09 12.05 -8.83
N ALA A 246 -40.19 13.29 -9.32
CA ALA A 246 -41.41 13.84 -9.93
C ALA A 246 -41.86 13.06 -11.17
N ARG A 247 -40.92 12.46 -11.91
CA ARG A 247 -41.19 11.57 -13.05
C ARG A 247 -41.61 10.15 -12.66
N GLY A 248 -41.76 9.84 -11.37
CA GLY A 248 -42.18 8.54 -10.87
C GLY A 248 -41.10 7.45 -10.93
N ILE A 249 -39.83 7.81 -11.07
CA ILE A 249 -38.74 6.83 -11.09
C ILE A 249 -38.61 6.20 -9.69
N PRO A 250 -38.51 4.86 -9.56
CA PRO A 250 -38.45 4.22 -8.25
C PRO A 250 -37.17 4.60 -7.49
N GLU A 251 -37.28 4.82 -6.17
CA GLU A 251 -36.19 5.33 -5.31
C GLU A 251 -34.92 4.45 -5.40
N ARG A 252 -35.06 3.12 -5.50
CA ARG A 252 -33.92 2.20 -5.67
C ARG A 252 -33.12 2.50 -6.95
N ARG A 253 -33.80 2.84 -8.05
CA ARG A 253 -33.15 3.20 -9.32
C ARG A 253 -32.52 4.60 -9.22
N ILE A 254 -33.17 5.55 -8.57
CA ILE A 254 -32.60 6.88 -8.29
C ILE A 254 -31.29 6.74 -7.51
N VAL A 255 -31.29 5.98 -6.41
CA VAL A 255 -30.10 5.78 -5.57
C VAL A 255 -28.99 5.08 -6.35
N LEU A 256 -29.24 3.89 -6.89
CA LEU A 256 -28.17 3.05 -7.47
C LEU A 256 -27.69 3.56 -8.84
N ALA A 257 -28.59 4.03 -9.70
CA ALA A 257 -28.24 4.35 -11.08
C ALA A 257 -28.00 5.85 -11.33
N HIS A 258 -28.48 6.76 -10.47
CA HIS A 258 -28.37 8.21 -10.70
C HIS A 258 -27.52 8.91 -9.64
N ALA A 259 -27.80 8.66 -8.36
CA ALA A 259 -27.12 9.36 -7.27
C ALA A 259 -25.76 8.72 -6.93
N LEU A 260 -25.70 7.39 -6.77
CA LEU A 260 -24.48 6.69 -6.36
C LEU A 260 -23.35 6.85 -7.38
N LYS A 261 -23.66 6.73 -8.68
CA LYS A 261 -22.66 6.92 -9.75
C LYS A 261 -21.94 8.26 -9.66
N ASN A 262 -22.68 9.34 -9.36
CA ASN A 262 -22.11 10.67 -9.22
C ASN A 262 -21.39 10.85 -7.87
N ALA A 263 -21.91 10.23 -6.80
CA ALA A 263 -21.28 10.24 -5.49
C ALA A 263 -19.95 9.46 -5.44
N LEU A 264 -19.72 8.54 -6.38
CA LEU A 264 -18.48 7.75 -6.48
C LEU A 264 -17.33 8.48 -7.18
N ILE A 265 -17.55 9.63 -7.82
CA ILE A 265 -16.47 10.34 -8.53
C ILE A 265 -15.29 10.66 -7.58
N PRO A 266 -15.50 11.27 -6.40
CA PRO A 266 -14.41 11.52 -5.45
C PRO A 266 -13.84 10.24 -4.82
N VAL A 267 -14.65 9.17 -4.78
CA VAL A 267 -14.28 7.88 -4.20
C VAL A 267 -13.23 7.18 -5.06
N ILE A 268 -13.34 7.27 -6.38
CA ILE A 268 -12.37 6.69 -7.33
C ILE A 268 -11.00 7.36 -7.16
N THR A 269 -10.97 8.68 -6.99
CA THR A 269 -9.72 9.43 -6.75
C THR A 269 -9.02 8.94 -5.49
N VAL A 270 -9.75 8.87 -4.37
CA VAL A 270 -9.18 8.42 -3.09
C VAL A 270 -8.78 6.94 -3.16
N LEU A 271 -9.56 6.10 -3.84
CA LEU A 271 -9.21 4.70 -4.07
C LEU A 271 -7.85 4.56 -4.74
N GLY A 272 -7.60 5.33 -5.81
CA GLY A 272 -6.30 5.35 -6.47
C GLY A 272 -5.19 5.70 -5.49
N LEU A 273 -5.34 6.81 -4.77
CA LEU A 273 -4.31 7.30 -3.84
C LEU A 273 -4.04 6.30 -2.71
N THR A 274 -5.08 5.64 -2.20
CA THR A 274 -4.94 4.60 -1.17
C THR A 274 -4.20 3.39 -1.72
N ILE A 275 -4.51 2.92 -2.94
CA ILE A 275 -3.76 1.82 -3.57
C ILE A 275 -2.28 2.22 -3.73
N ALA A 276 -2.00 3.41 -4.25
CA ALA A 276 -0.63 3.90 -4.40
C ALA A 276 0.14 3.89 -3.07
N SER A 277 -0.52 4.37 -2.00
CA SER A 277 0.05 4.37 -0.65
C SER A 277 0.31 2.95 -0.12
N LEU A 278 -0.61 2.00 -0.36
CA LEU A 278 -0.46 0.62 0.11
C LEU A 278 0.62 -0.16 -0.65
N LEU A 279 0.80 0.14 -1.95
CA LEU A 279 1.91 -0.41 -2.73
C LEU A 279 3.28 0.11 -2.23
N GLY A 280 3.29 1.29 -1.60
CA GLY A 280 4.44 1.79 -0.83
C GLY A 280 4.70 1.05 0.49
N GLY A 281 3.88 0.04 0.80
CA GLY A 281 4.06 -0.86 1.93
C GLY A 281 2.99 -0.72 3.01
N ALA A 282 2.34 -1.83 3.36
CA ALA A 282 1.40 -1.91 4.48
C ALA A 282 2.12 -2.38 5.76
N ILE A 283 3.24 -1.73 6.12
CA ILE A 283 4.22 -2.20 7.12
C ILE A 283 3.55 -2.79 8.37
N LEU A 284 2.62 -2.06 8.99
CA LEU A 284 1.98 -2.51 10.22
C LEU A 284 1.16 -3.81 10.02
N THR A 285 0.44 -3.94 8.91
CA THR A 285 -0.30 -5.18 8.61
C THR A 285 0.67 -6.30 8.30
N GLU A 286 1.69 -6.03 7.47
CA GLU A 286 2.62 -7.06 7.06
C GLU A 286 3.41 -7.62 8.25
N VAL A 287 3.89 -6.76 9.15
CA VAL A 287 4.58 -7.18 10.37
C VAL A 287 3.63 -7.92 11.32
N THR A 288 2.43 -7.37 11.58
CA THR A 288 1.45 -7.99 12.51
C THR A 288 1.05 -9.40 12.06
N PHE A 289 0.85 -9.59 10.76
CA PHE A 289 0.48 -10.90 10.21
C PHE A 289 1.67 -11.75 9.78
N SER A 290 2.91 -11.31 10.01
CA SER A 290 4.11 -11.97 9.47
C SER A 290 3.96 -12.27 7.96
N TRP A 291 3.33 -11.34 7.24
CA TRP A 291 3.14 -11.41 5.81
C TRP A 291 4.50 -11.14 5.16
N PRO A 292 4.96 -11.98 4.22
CA PRO A 292 6.30 -11.87 3.63
C PRO A 292 6.33 -10.81 2.52
N GLY A 293 5.76 -9.64 2.78
CA GLY A 293 5.76 -8.49 1.88
C GLY A 293 7.02 -7.66 1.97
N LEU A 294 7.15 -6.72 1.03
CA LEU A 294 8.34 -5.88 0.90
C LEU A 294 8.48 -4.91 2.08
N ALA A 295 7.37 -4.52 2.70
CA ALA A 295 7.35 -3.61 3.83
C ALA A 295 7.81 -4.30 5.12
N ASN A 296 7.47 -5.58 5.29
CA ASN A 296 8.06 -6.41 6.35
C ASN A 296 9.58 -6.61 6.15
N ARG A 297 10.04 -6.83 4.91
CA ARG A 297 11.48 -6.89 4.62
C ARG A 297 12.21 -5.57 4.87
N LEU A 298 11.56 -4.44 4.60
CA LEU A 298 12.09 -3.14 4.99
C LEU A 298 12.24 -3.03 6.52
N TYR A 299 11.24 -3.47 7.28
CA TYR A 299 11.30 -3.48 8.74
C TYR A 299 12.45 -4.34 9.27
N GLU A 300 12.61 -5.57 8.76
CA GLU A 300 13.72 -6.46 9.10
C GLU A 300 15.09 -5.82 8.76
N ALA A 301 15.21 -5.17 7.60
CA ALA A 301 16.43 -4.49 7.17
C ALA A 301 16.77 -3.28 8.05
N ILE A 302 15.76 -2.56 8.56
CA ILE A 302 15.96 -1.45 9.51
C ILE A 302 16.51 -1.99 10.83
N GLU A 303 15.91 -3.05 11.39
CA GLU A 303 16.36 -3.70 12.61
C GLU A 303 17.79 -4.25 12.48
N GLN A 304 18.10 -4.84 11.33
CA GLN A 304 19.42 -5.39 11.02
C GLN A 304 20.42 -4.33 10.48
N ARG A 305 20.02 -3.06 10.38
CA ARG A 305 20.87 -1.97 9.86
C ARG A 305 21.46 -2.28 8.48
N ASP A 306 20.73 -3.01 7.64
CA ASP A 306 21.12 -3.28 6.26
C ASP A 306 20.83 -2.05 5.40
N TYR A 307 21.79 -1.11 5.37
CA TYR A 307 21.61 0.18 4.71
C TYR A 307 21.28 0.05 3.22
N PRO A 308 21.99 -0.77 2.41
CA PRO A 308 21.63 -0.96 1.01
C PRO A 308 20.17 -1.39 0.81
N VAL A 309 19.68 -2.37 1.58
CA VAL A 309 18.28 -2.83 1.46
C VAL A 309 17.29 -1.73 1.84
N VAL A 310 17.51 -1.05 2.98
CA VAL A 310 16.62 0.04 3.41
C VAL A 310 16.55 1.14 2.35
N GLN A 311 17.71 1.56 1.82
CA GLN A 311 17.80 2.59 0.81
C GLN A 311 17.11 2.18 -0.50
N GLY A 312 17.44 1.01 -1.02
CA GLY A 312 16.92 0.53 -2.30
C GLY A 312 15.42 0.24 -2.26
N VAL A 313 14.91 -0.34 -1.18
CA VAL A 313 13.47 -0.59 -1.01
C VAL A 313 12.69 0.72 -0.88
N ILE A 314 13.20 1.73 -0.16
CA ILE A 314 12.52 3.03 -0.07
C ILE A 314 12.55 3.77 -1.41
N VAL A 315 13.65 3.69 -2.17
CA VAL A 315 13.70 4.24 -3.55
C VAL A 315 12.62 3.58 -4.41
N PHE A 316 12.50 2.26 -4.32
CA PHE A 316 11.50 1.50 -5.06
C PHE A 316 10.06 1.90 -4.68
N PHE A 317 9.75 2.04 -3.38
CA PHE A 317 8.47 2.57 -2.92
C PHE A 317 8.20 3.99 -3.42
N ALA A 318 9.19 4.89 -3.33
CA ALA A 318 9.06 6.26 -3.83
C ALA A 318 8.76 6.29 -5.33
N ALA A 319 9.43 5.44 -6.12
CA ALA A 319 9.20 5.32 -7.55
C ALA A 319 7.78 4.82 -7.86
N ILE A 320 7.32 3.75 -7.21
CA ILE A 320 5.96 3.23 -7.40
C ILE A 320 4.90 4.26 -7.02
N VAL A 321 5.04 4.90 -5.86
CA VAL A 321 4.08 5.91 -5.39
C VAL A 321 4.05 7.09 -6.36
N ALA A 322 5.20 7.53 -6.88
CA ALA A 322 5.28 8.58 -7.89
C ALA A 322 4.55 8.19 -9.18
N ILE A 323 4.86 7.00 -9.71
CA ILE A 323 4.24 6.48 -10.94
C ILE A 323 2.73 6.32 -10.77
N ALA A 324 2.29 5.72 -9.66
CA ALA A 324 0.89 5.50 -9.36
C ALA A 324 0.14 6.84 -9.18
N SER A 325 0.74 7.80 -8.48
CA SER A 325 0.17 9.15 -8.30
C SER A 325 -0.02 9.86 -9.65
N ILE A 326 0.98 9.82 -10.54
CA ILE A 326 0.87 10.36 -11.90
C ILE A 326 -0.25 9.66 -12.69
N ALA A 327 -0.34 8.33 -12.60
CA ALA A 327 -1.38 7.56 -13.27
C ALA A 327 -2.79 7.97 -12.78
N ILE A 328 -2.95 8.19 -11.48
CA ILE A 328 -4.21 8.62 -10.85
C ILE A 328 -4.56 10.04 -11.26
N ASP A 329 -3.58 10.94 -11.26
CA ASP A 329 -3.73 12.33 -11.70
C ASP A 329 -4.22 12.39 -13.16
N ILE A 330 -3.68 11.52 -14.04
CA ILE A 330 -4.14 11.37 -15.42
C ILE A 330 -5.55 10.79 -15.48
N LEU A 331 -5.85 9.73 -14.72
CA LEU A 331 -7.18 9.12 -14.67
C LEU A 331 -8.25 10.13 -14.22
N ASN A 332 -7.94 10.94 -13.20
CA ASN A 332 -8.84 11.98 -12.71
C ASN A 332 -9.12 13.04 -13.78
N ALA A 333 -8.14 13.41 -14.59
CA ALA A 333 -8.33 14.35 -15.71
C ALA A 333 -9.35 13.86 -16.75
N TYR A 334 -9.39 12.54 -16.96
CA TYR A 334 -10.34 11.89 -17.88
C TYR A 334 -11.73 11.73 -17.25
N VAL A 335 -11.79 11.34 -15.97
CA VAL A 335 -13.04 11.02 -15.28
C VAL A 335 -13.81 12.28 -14.87
N ASP A 336 -13.14 13.33 -14.39
CA ASP A 336 -13.80 14.56 -13.94
C ASP A 336 -13.48 15.76 -14.87
N PRO A 337 -14.40 16.13 -15.79
CA PRO A 337 -14.25 17.30 -16.65
C PRO A 337 -14.36 18.65 -15.92
N ARG A 338 -14.65 18.67 -14.60
CA ARG A 338 -14.76 19.88 -13.79
C ARG A 338 -13.43 20.28 -13.13
N ILE A 339 -12.41 19.40 -13.15
CA ILE A 339 -11.07 19.74 -12.69
C ILE A 339 -10.48 20.78 -13.66
N ARG A 340 -10.46 22.03 -13.21
CA ARG A 340 -9.72 23.12 -13.86
C ARG A 340 -8.29 23.05 -13.35
N TYR A 341 -7.37 22.62 -14.22
CA TYR A 341 -5.91 22.65 -13.99
C TYR A 341 -5.33 24.04 -14.17
#